data_AF-A0A818ZHN3-F1
#
_entry.id   AF-A0A818ZHN3-F1
#
_cell.length_a   1.000
_cell.length_b   1.000
_cell.length_c   1.000
_cell.angle_alpha   90.00
_cell.angle_beta   90.00
_cell.angle_gamma   90.00
#
_symmetry.space_group_name_H-M   'P 1'
#
loop_
_entity.id
_entity.type
_entity.pdbx_description
1 polymer ?
#
loop_
_entity_poly.entity_id
_entity_poly.type
_entity_poly.pdbx_seq_one_letter_code
_entity_poly.pdbx_strand_id
1 'polypeptide(L)'
;MLSYLTSILRQTNKSFFFRCEQATITKASDTQLLVSANVAGIPCREQLNGSTTISVLIPIPTDKNGFQITTNFLGTNNRFTLSSDSQYIANVNLQYPKCSGMAHRVDSNWLGTFILDDSCVQSECCCLVDKVGISKLNNTQLLVTANVAGATCGVHAPTTVEIPIPIPQDKHGFQLTTFFVGSINRFTLTYDNQYIANANLQAPRCSGMARRS
;
A
#
# COMPACT_ATOMS: atom_id res chain seq x y z
N MET A 1 -14.85 -9.78 -3.30
CA MET A 1 -16.06 -8.94 -3.27
C MET A 1 -15.84 -7.83 -2.26
N LEU A 2 -15.72 -6.59 -2.72
CA LEU A 2 -15.81 -5.35 -1.94
C LEU A 2 -15.77 -4.18 -2.95
N SER A 3 -16.70 -3.24 -2.83
CA SER A 3 -17.00 -2.25 -3.89
C SER A 3 -17.58 -0.98 -3.26
N TYR A 4 -17.18 0.23 -3.68
CA TYR A 4 -17.85 1.49 -3.30
C TYR A 4 -17.60 2.66 -4.29
N LEU A 5 -18.68 3.42 -4.59
CA LEU A 5 -18.81 4.72 -5.32
C LEU A 5 -18.02 4.95 -6.64
N THR A 6 -18.61 5.05 -7.85
CA THR A 6 -19.54 6.06 -8.47
C THR A 6 -18.93 7.42 -8.89
N SER A 7 -18.44 7.55 -10.14
CA SER A 7 -19.04 8.38 -11.25
C SER A 7 -18.55 9.85 -11.35
N ILE A 8 -18.72 10.70 -12.39
CA ILE A 8 -19.56 10.81 -13.63
C ILE A 8 -18.71 11.24 -14.88
N LEU A 9 -19.29 11.20 -16.10
CA LEU A 9 -18.68 11.57 -17.40
C LEU A 9 -18.65 13.09 -17.76
N ARG A 10 -17.57 13.53 -18.46
CA ARG A 10 -17.63 14.13 -19.82
C ARG A 10 -16.24 14.28 -20.47
N GLN A 11 -16.16 14.14 -21.80
CA GLN A 11 -14.93 14.30 -22.59
C GLN A 11 -14.67 15.76 -22.99
N THR A 12 -13.40 16.18 -22.95
CA THR A 12 -12.82 17.18 -23.88
C THR A 12 -11.39 16.78 -24.23
N ASN A 13 -10.93 17.05 -25.46
CA ASN A 13 -9.58 16.72 -25.91
C ASN A 13 -8.54 17.64 -25.24
N LYS A 14 -7.81 17.13 -24.25
CA LYS A 14 -6.70 17.86 -23.59
C LYS A 14 -5.52 16.92 -23.32
N SER A 15 -4.32 17.47 -23.15
CA SER A 15 -3.09 16.70 -22.94
C SER A 15 -2.66 16.81 -21.48
N PHE A 16 -2.41 15.67 -20.83
CA PHE A 16 -2.34 15.57 -19.37
C PHE A 16 -0.98 15.11 -18.87
N PHE A 17 -0.48 15.78 -17.83
CA PHE A 17 0.73 15.42 -17.10
C PHE A 17 0.41 14.36 -16.03
N PHE A 18 1.25 13.32 -15.90
CA PHE A 18 1.04 12.26 -14.92
C PHE A 18 1.86 12.50 -13.64
N ARG A 19 1.27 13.24 -12.69
CA ARG A 19 1.52 12.94 -11.28
C ARG A 19 0.53 11.87 -10.84
N CYS A 20 0.98 10.63 -10.90
CA CYS A 20 0.28 9.50 -10.32
C CYS A 20 0.71 9.38 -8.85
N GLU A 21 -0.17 9.76 -7.93
CA GLU A 21 0.11 9.65 -6.49
C GLU A 21 -0.10 8.21 -6.00
N GLN A 22 -1.04 7.50 -6.60
CA GLN A 22 -1.25 6.07 -6.40
C GLN A 22 -1.89 5.43 -7.64
N ALA A 23 -1.37 4.26 -8.03
CA ALA A 23 -1.99 3.37 -9.01
C ALA A 23 -2.30 2.02 -8.36
N THR A 24 -3.49 1.49 -8.63
CA THR A 24 -3.92 0.15 -8.24
C THR A 24 -4.03 -0.70 -9.51
N ILE A 25 -3.41 -1.88 -9.50
CA ILE A 25 -3.52 -2.86 -10.58
C ILE A 25 -4.27 -4.07 -10.03
N THR A 26 -5.46 -4.35 -10.56
CA THR A 26 -6.27 -5.52 -10.18
C THR A 26 -6.47 -6.45 -11.38
N LYS A 27 -6.72 -7.74 -11.14
CA LYS A 27 -7.08 -8.67 -12.21
C LYS A 27 -8.54 -8.44 -12.61
N ALA A 28 -8.78 -8.12 -13.88
CA ALA A 28 -10.12 -7.90 -14.44
C ALA A 28 -10.71 -9.18 -15.05
N SER A 29 -9.85 -9.99 -15.69
CA SER A 29 -10.19 -11.30 -16.27
C SER A 29 -8.94 -12.19 -16.31
N ASP A 30 -9.05 -13.41 -16.82
CA ASP A 30 -7.87 -14.27 -17.09
C ASP A 30 -6.95 -13.75 -18.20
N THR A 31 -7.35 -12.71 -18.93
CA THR A 31 -6.57 -12.08 -20.00
C THR A 31 -6.28 -10.59 -19.78
N GLN A 32 -6.85 -9.95 -18.75
CA GLN A 32 -6.77 -8.50 -18.55
C GLN A 32 -6.58 -8.08 -17.08
N LEU A 33 -5.85 -6.99 -16.90
CA LEU A 33 -5.73 -6.22 -15.66
C LEU A 33 -6.49 -4.90 -15.79
N LEU A 34 -7.13 -4.45 -14.73
CA LEU A 34 -7.62 -3.09 -14.58
C LEU A 34 -6.57 -2.27 -13.83
N VAL A 35 -5.96 -1.31 -14.52
CA VAL A 35 -5.12 -0.27 -13.93
C VAL A 35 -6.03 0.91 -13.61
N SER A 36 -6.15 1.27 -12.34
CA SER A 36 -6.86 2.48 -11.89
C SER A 36 -5.88 3.41 -11.19
N ALA A 37 -5.85 4.68 -11.58
CA ALA A 37 -4.94 5.68 -11.02
C ALA A 37 -5.66 7.00 -10.75
N ASN A 38 -5.31 7.65 -9.64
CA ASN A 38 -5.67 9.05 -9.41
C ASN A 38 -4.60 9.94 -10.06
N VAL A 39 -5.02 10.82 -10.97
CA VAL A 39 -4.14 11.80 -11.61
C VAL A 39 -4.54 13.22 -11.23
N ALA A 40 -3.59 13.98 -10.71
CA ALA A 40 -3.72 15.42 -10.46
C ALA A 40 -2.99 16.22 -11.55
N GLY A 41 -3.70 17.17 -12.17
CA GLY A 41 -3.22 17.86 -13.37
C GLY A 41 -2.58 19.22 -13.11
N ILE A 42 -1.26 19.33 -13.25
CA ILE A 42 -0.59 20.58 -13.61
C ILE A 42 -0.67 20.73 -15.15
N PRO A 43 -1.03 21.90 -15.71
CA PRO A 43 -1.41 22.01 -17.12
C PRO A 43 -0.24 21.80 -18.09
N CYS A 44 -0.34 20.78 -18.95
CA CYS A 44 0.47 20.69 -20.18
C CYS A 44 -0.06 21.60 -21.31
N ARG A 45 -1.31 22.11 -21.19
CA ARG A 45 -1.79 23.29 -21.94
C ARG A 45 -3.01 23.98 -21.32
N GLU A 46 -3.84 23.27 -20.56
CA GLU A 46 -4.96 23.80 -19.76
C GLU A 46 -5.26 22.86 -18.57
N GLN A 47 -5.95 23.35 -17.54
CA GLN A 47 -6.18 22.61 -16.28
C GLN A 47 -7.29 21.56 -16.35
N LEU A 48 -7.13 20.51 -15.52
CA LEU A 48 -8.23 19.95 -14.72
C LEU A 48 -8.22 20.66 -13.36
N ASN A 49 -9.37 21.14 -12.90
CA ASN A 49 -9.52 21.60 -11.52
C ASN A 49 -9.88 20.41 -10.62
N GLY A 50 -8.87 19.65 -10.20
CA GLY A 50 -9.00 18.55 -9.26
C GLY A 50 -8.18 17.31 -9.62
N SER A 51 -8.28 16.29 -8.77
CA SER A 51 -7.84 14.93 -9.07
C SER A 51 -8.93 14.19 -9.85
N THR A 52 -8.55 13.34 -10.79
CA THR A 52 -9.48 12.48 -11.53
C THR A 52 -8.99 11.03 -11.45
N THR A 53 -9.86 10.12 -11.00
CA THR A 53 -9.62 8.68 -11.11
C THR A 53 -9.85 8.25 -12.56
N ILE A 54 -8.89 7.54 -13.14
CA ILE A 54 -9.04 6.97 -14.49
C ILE A 54 -8.65 5.50 -14.46
N SER A 55 -9.41 4.68 -15.18
CA SER A 55 -9.19 3.24 -15.29
C SER A 55 -8.93 2.82 -16.74
N VAL A 56 -7.96 1.90 -16.94
CA VAL A 56 -7.58 1.32 -18.22
C VAL A 56 -7.55 -0.20 -18.08
N LEU A 57 -8.19 -0.90 -19.02
CA LEU A 57 -7.98 -2.34 -19.19
C LEU A 57 -6.73 -2.57 -20.05
N ILE A 58 -5.74 -3.27 -19.50
CA ILE A 58 -4.55 -3.72 -20.22
C ILE A 58 -4.53 -5.25 -20.25
N PRO A 59 -4.16 -5.88 -21.37
CA PRO A 59 -3.84 -7.31 -21.39
C PRO A 59 -2.82 -7.73 -20.33
N ILE A 60 -2.94 -8.96 -19.83
CA ILE A 60 -1.91 -9.60 -19.00
C ILE A 60 -0.71 -9.93 -19.90
N PRO A 61 0.55 -9.60 -19.51
CA PRO A 61 1.73 -9.97 -20.29
C PRO A 61 1.84 -11.49 -20.43
N THR A 62 1.99 -11.96 -21.67
CA THR A 62 2.34 -13.37 -21.98
C THR A 62 3.81 -13.51 -22.37
N ASP A 63 4.52 -12.39 -22.51
CA ASP A 63 5.87 -12.26 -23.02
C ASP A 63 6.88 -11.80 -21.95
N LYS A 64 8.10 -12.32 -22.02
CA LYS A 64 9.14 -12.13 -20.98
C LYS A 64 9.69 -10.70 -20.89
N ASN A 65 9.40 -9.84 -21.86
CA ASN A 65 10.00 -8.51 -21.98
C ASN A 65 9.10 -7.38 -21.42
N GLY A 66 7.88 -7.72 -20.98
CA GLY A 66 6.90 -6.76 -20.48
C GLY A 66 6.01 -6.22 -21.60
N PHE A 67 4.76 -5.94 -21.24
CA PHE A 67 3.70 -5.62 -22.19
C PHE A 67 3.66 -4.12 -22.53
N GLN A 68 3.43 -3.80 -23.81
CA GLN A 68 3.21 -2.42 -24.27
C GLN A 68 1.88 -2.31 -25.03
N ILE A 69 0.99 -1.41 -24.60
CA ILE A 69 -0.21 -1.01 -25.35
C ILE A 69 -0.13 0.46 -25.72
N THR A 70 -0.28 0.76 -27.01
CA THR A 70 -0.53 2.12 -27.48
C THR A 70 -2.03 2.29 -27.72
N THR A 71 -2.65 3.26 -27.05
CA THR A 71 -4.09 3.55 -27.17
C THR A 71 -4.33 5.05 -27.14
N ASN A 72 -5.51 5.50 -27.58
CA ASN A 72 -5.91 6.88 -27.30
C ASN A 72 -6.41 6.98 -25.86
N PHE A 73 -5.78 7.82 -25.07
CA PHE A 73 -6.09 8.08 -23.68
C PHE A 73 -6.25 9.59 -23.49
N LEU A 74 -7.41 10.00 -22.97
CA LEU A 74 -7.79 11.40 -22.75
C LEU A 74 -7.70 12.33 -23.99
N GLY A 75 -7.67 11.77 -25.21
CA GLY A 75 -7.54 12.52 -26.46
C GLY A 75 -6.11 12.56 -27.05
N THR A 76 -5.13 11.91 -26.43
CA THR A 76 -3.75 11.76 -26.97
C THR A 76 -3.36 10.28 -27.08
N ASN A 77 -2.44 9.95 -27.98
CA ASN A 77 -1.95 8.58 -28.10
C ASN A 77 -0.88 8.34 -27.03
N ASN A 78 -1.17 7.39 -26.15
CA ASN A 78 -0.42 7.10 -24.95
C ASN A 78 0.04 5.64 -25.01
N ARG A 79 1.32 5.40 -24.72
CA ARG A 79 1.89 4.06 -24.64
C ARG A 79 2.07 3.69 -23.17
N PHE A 80 1.21 2.81 -22.70
CA PHE A 80 1.35 2.18 -21.39
C PHE A 80 2.30 0.99 -21.51
N THR A 81 3.27 0.91 -20.59
CA THR A 81 4.22 -0.20 -20.48
C THR A 81 4.10 -0.80 -19.08
N LEU A 82 3.87 -2.11 -18.97
CA LEU A 82 3.95 -2.87 -17.72
C LEU A 82 5.15 -3.81 -17.81
N SER A 83 6.08 -3.74 -16.87
CA SER A 83 7.24 -4.64 -16.86
C SER A 83 6.82 -6.10 -16.60
N SER A 84 7.57 -7.07 -17.12
CA SER A 84 7.23 -8.51 -17.01
C SER A 84 7.27 -9.04 -15.57
N ASP A 85 8.07 -8.42 -14.70
CA ASP A 85 8.10 -8.64 -13.25
C ASP A 85 7.00 -7.86 -12.48
N SER A 86 6.26 -7.00 -13.16
CA SER A 86 5.28 -6.05 -12.59
C SER A 86 5.86 -5.13 -11.51
N GLN A 87 7.13 -4.73 -11.66
CA GLN A 87 7.82 -3.77 -10.79
C GLN A 87 7.67 -2.30 -11.21
N TYR A 88 7.22 -2.01 -12.43
CA TYR A 88 6.77 -0.66 -12.79
C TYR A 88 5.65 -0.66 -13.83
N ILE A 89 4.88 0.42 -13.81
CA ILE A 89 4.02 0.83 -14.92
C ILE A 89 4.41 2.23 -15.38
N ALA A 90 4.64 2.38 -16.69
CA ALA A 90 4.91 3.66 -17.34
C ALA A 90 3.76 4.05 -18.25
N ASN A 91 3.57 5.34 -18.46
CA ASN A 91 2.83 5.87 -19.59
C ASN A 91 3.65 6.94 -20.31
N VAL A 92 3.89 6.74 -21.60
CA VAL A 92 4.56 7.69 -22.49
C VAL A 92 3.54 8.35 -23.41
N ASN A 93 3.34 9.66 -23.26
CA ASN A 93 2.49 10.42 -24.16
C ASN A 93 3.24 10.69 -25.47
N LEU A 94 2.79 10.11 -26.59
CA LEU A 94 3.54 10.07 -27.84
C LEU A 94 3.52 11.41 -28.59
N GLN A 95 2.50 12.24 -28.40
CA GLN A 95 2.48 13.62 -28.94
C GLN A 95 3.19 14.61 -28.04
N TYR A 96 3.16 14.41 -26.71
CA TYR A 96 3.70 15.35 -25.74
C TYR A 96 4.57 14.62 -24.69
N PRO A 97 5.81 14.20 -25.03
CA PRO A 97 6.63 13.37 -24.14
C PRO A 97 6.90 13.96 -22.74
N LYS A 98 6.88 15.30 -22.59
CA LYS A 98 6.97 15.99 -21.29
C LYS A 98 5.80 15.68 -20.34
N CYS A 99 4.70 15.16 -20.87
CA CYS A 99 3.47 14.80 -20.17
C CYS A 99 3.39 13.27 -20.00
N SER A 100 4.54 12.60 -19.87
CA SER A 100 4.67 11.18 -19.55
C SER A 100 4.89 10.99 -18.04
N GLY A 101 4.76 9.77 -17.54
CA GLY A 101 5.06 9.44 -16.15
C GLY A 101 5.30 7.95 -15.92
N MET A 102 5.84 7.60 -14.76
CA MET A 102 6.06 6.21 -14.35
C MET A 102 5.77 6.07 -12.86
N ALA A 103 5.15 4.96 -12.48
CA ALA A 103 4.99 4.53 -11.10
C ALA A 103 5.76 3.22 -10.90
N HIS A 104 6.70 3.22 -9.97
CA HIS A 104 7.38 2.01 -9.53
C HIS A 104 6.58 1.34 -8.41
N ARG A 105 6.75 0.02 -8.29
CA ARG A 105 6.36 -0.72 -7.09
C ARG A 105 7.24 -0.28 -5.92
N VAL A 106 6.66 -0.26 -4.72
CA VAL A 106 7.36 0.03 -3.48
C VAL A 106 7.54 -1.28 -2.71
N ASP A 107 8.76 -1.57 -2.27
CA ASP A 107 9.05 -2.72 -1.41
C ASP A 107 8.58 -2.46 0.04
N SER A 108 8.16 -3.52 0.73
CA SER A 108 7.74 -3.46 2.13
C SER A 108 8.94 -3.23 3.06
N ASN A 109 8.97 -2.10 3.77
CA ASN A 109 10.01 -1.79 4.75
C ASN A 109 9.43 -1.73 6.16
N TRP A 110 9.53 -2.83 6.89
CA TRP A 110 9.07 -2.95 8.27
C TRP A 110 10.00 -2.31 9.30
N LEU A 111 11.26 -2.00 8.94
CA LEU A 111 12.25 -1.49 9.88
C LEU A 111 11.96 -0.02 10.23
N GLY A 112 12.10 0.34 11.50
CA GLY A 112 11.91 1.72 11.98
C GLY A 112 11.35 1.83 13.38
N THR A 113 10.91 3.04 13.75
CA THR A 113 10.10 3.29 14.95
C THR A 113 8.71 3.74 14.54
N PHE A 114 7.68 3.22 15.21
CA PHE A 114 6.28 3.57 14.99
C PHE A 114 5.66 4.04 16.30
N ILE A 115 4.98 5.19 16.27
CA ILE A 115 4.17 5.72 17.37
C ILE A 115 2.81 5.03 17.30
N LEU A 116 2.32 4.53 18.43
CA LEU A 116 1.03 3.83 18.51
C LEU A 116 -0.14 4.82 18.56
N ASP A 117 -1.35 4.34 18.24
CA ASP A 117 -2.60 5.05 18.48
C ASP A 117 -3.30 4.56 19.76
N ASP A 118 -4.14 5.42 20.35
CA ASP A 118 -4.87 5.14 21.61
C ASP A 118 -6.07 4.19 21.42
N SER A 119 -6.09 3.38 20.36
CA SER A 119 -7.22 2.52 19.99
C SER A 119 -7.36 1.27 20.86
N CYS A 120 -6.29 0.85 21.54
CA CYS A 120 -6.28 -0.38 22.34
C CYS A 120 -6.75 -0.13 23.79
N VAL A 121 -7.81 -0.82 24.18
CA VAL A 121 -8.48 -0.65 25.48
C VAL A 121 -7.72 -1.39 26.61
N GLN A 122 -6.81 -0.69 27.30
CA GLN A 122 -5.93 -1.26 28.34
C GLN A 122 -6.68 -1.93 29.52
N SER A 123 -7.96 -1.59 29.77
CA SER A 123 -8.79 -2.26 30.78
C SER A 123 -9.26 -3.66 30.37
N GLU A 124 -9.22 -4.01 29.08
CA GLU A 124 -9.70 -5.29 28.53
C GLU A 124 -8.63 -6.07 27.74
N CYS A 125 -7.50 -5.42 27.42
CA CYS A 125 -6.47 -5.90 26.51
C CYS A 125 -5.07 -5.70 27.11
N CYS A 126 -4.12 -6.53 26.69
CA CYS A 126 -2.70 -6.19 26.77
C CYS A 126 -2.37 -5.35 25.55
N CYS A 127 -2.08 -4.07 25.77
CA CYS A 127 -1.80 -3.12 24.71
C CYS A 127 -0.30 -2.88 24.60
N LEU A 128 0.18 -2.69 23.38
CA LEU A 128 1.43 -1.97 23.19
C LEU A 128 1.20 -0.50 23.59
N VAL A 129 2.20 0.17 24.14
CA VAL A 129 2.13 1.59 24.53
C VAL A 129 3.36 2.38 24.07
N ASP A 130 3.21 3.70 24.01
CA ASP A 130 4.18 4.69 23.50
C ASP A 130 4.59 4.48 22.03
N LYS A 131 5.50 3.52 21.80
CA LYS A 131 6.17 3.30 20.52
C LYS A 131 6.65 1.86 20.37
N VAL A 132 6.76 1.44 19.12
CA VAL A 132 7.29 0.15 18.71
C VAL A 132 8.54 0.37 17.87
N GLY A 133 9.68 -0.17 18.30
CA GLY A 133 10.86 -0.33 17.46
C GLY A 133 10.80 -1.67 16.73
N ILE A 134 11.02 -1.68 15.41
CA ILE A 134 11.19 -2.90 14.62
C ILE A 134 12.59 -2.87 14.00
N SER A 135 13.42 -3.83 14.38
CA SER A 135 14.79 -4.00 13.89
C SER A 135 14.99 -5.38 13.25
N LYS A 136 16.13 -5.58 12.56
CA LYS A 136 16.46 -6.89 11.98
C LYS A 136 17.17 -7.74 13.03
N LEU A 137 16.60 -8.89 13.40
CA LEU A 137 17.23 -9.83 14.34
C LEU A 137 18.24 -10.72 13.61
N ASN A 138 17.83 -11.30 12.48
CA ASN A 138 18.65 -12.18 11.65
C ASN A 138 18.08 -12.22 10.22
N ASN A 139 18.44 -13.22 9.41
CA ASN A 139 17.98 -13.33 8.01
C ASN A 139 16.57 -13.94 7.82
N THR A 140 15.91 -14.40 8.89
CA THR A 140 14.55 -14.93 8.86
C THR A 140 13.58 -14.22 9.82
N GLN A 141 14.09 -13.39 10.73
CA GLN A 141 13.31 -12.72 11.78
C GLN A 141 13.64 -11.23 11.95
N LEU A 142 12.61 -10.47 12.33
CA LEU A 142 12.68 -9.13 12.88
C LEU A 142 12.56 -9.20 14.41
N LEU A 143 13.13 -8.23 15.12
CA LEU A 143 12.89 -8.03 16.54
C LEU A 143 11.92 -6.85 16.71
N VAL A 144 10.84 -7.09 17.45
CA VAL A 144 9.90 -6.04 17.87
C VAL A 144 10.20 -5.70 19.33
N THR A 145 10.72 -4.51 19.58
CA THR A 145 10.95 -3.97 20.93
C THR A 145 9.86 -2.94 21.21
N ALA A 146 9.00 -3.20 22.20
CA ALA A 146 7.85 -2.36 22.52
C ALA A 146 7.61 -2.32 24.04
N ASN A 147 6.93 -1.29 24.54
CA ASN A 147 6.37 -1.32 25.89
C ASN A 147 4.98 -1.98 25.85
N VAL A 148 4.61 -2.74 26.89
CA VAL A 148 3.24 -3.25 27.11
C VAL A 148 2.66 -2.77 28.44
N ALA A 149 1.35 -2.53 28.45
CA ALA A 149 0.56 -2.27 29.65
C ALA A 149 -0.88 -2.79 29.46
N GLY A 150 -1.56 -3.12 30.57
CA GLY A 150 -2.97 -3.46 30.56
C GLY A 150 -3.36 -4.52 31.59
N ALA A 151 -4.68 -4.66 31.81
CA ALA A 151 -5.22 -5.56 32.82
C ALA A 151 -4.93 -7.05 32.50
N THR A 152 -5.03 -7.46 31.24
CA THR A 152 -4.96 -8.88 30.86
C THR A 152 -3.54 -9.43 30.69
N CYS A 153 -2.50 -8.60 30.78
CA CYS A 153 -1.12 -9.05 31.01
C CYS A 153 -0.69 -8.98 32.49
N GLY A 154 -1.54 -8.44 33.38
CA GLY A 154 -1.20 -8.23 34.78
C GLY A 154 -0.18 -7.10 35.02
N VAL A 155 0.03 -6.22 34.04
CA VAL A 155 1.06 -5.19 34.07
C VAL A 155 0.45 -3.79 34.12
N HIS A 156 0.46 -3.18 35.30
CA HIS A 156 -0.09 -1.84 35.55
C HIS A 156 0.84 -0.67 35.19
N ALA A 157 2.11 -0.95 34.83
CA ALA A 157 3.09 0.06 34.42
C ALA A 157 3.82 -0.39 33.14
N PRO A 158 4.09 0.49 32.17
CA PRO A 158 4.73 0.13 30.90
C PRO A 158 6.01 -0.71 31.10
N THR A 159 5.98 -1.95 30.62
CA THR A 159 7.11 -2.89 30.70
C THR A 159 7.61 -3.24 29.31
N THR A 160 8.91 -3.12 29.07
CA THR A 160 9.50 -3.41 27.75
C THR A 160 9.53 -4.92 27.49
N VAL A 161 9.11 -5.31 26.28
CA VAL A 161 9.15 -6.68 25.76
C VAL A 161 9.90 -6.70 24.43
N GLU A 162 10.59 -7.81 24.18
CA GLU A 162 11.29 -8.08 22.93
C GLU A 162 10.70 -9.35 22.30
N ILE A 163 10.14 -9.22 21.09
CA ILE A 163 9.34 -10.27 20.45
C ILE A 163 9.93 -10.56 19.06
N PRO A 164 10.52 -11.75 18.83
CA PRO A 164 10.99 -12.14 17.52
C PRO A 164 9.80 -12.53 16.62
N ILE A 165 9.60 -11.82 15.52
CA ILE A 165 8.60 -12.14 14.50
C ILE A 165 9.29 -12.58 13.21
N PRO A 166 8.73 -13.51 12.42
CA PRO A 166 9.33 -13.87 11.14
C PRO A 166 9.23 -12.71 10.14
N ILE A 167 10.25 -12.57 9.29
CA ILE A 167 10.21 -11.66 8.14
C ILE A 167 9.08 -12.12 7.20
N PRO A 168 8.18 -11.24 6.73
CA PRO A 168 7.12 -11.61 5.80
C PRO A 168 7.65 -12.32 4.55
N GLN A 169 7.09 -13.48 4.24
CA GLN A 169 7.45 -14.33 3.10
C GLN A 169 6.39 -14.31 1.98
N ASP A 170 5.32 -13.52 2.13
CA ASP A 170 4.34 -13.34 1.06
C ASP A 170 4.97 -12.55 -0.10
N LYS A 171 4.40 -12.69 -1.30
CA LYS A 171 5.02 -12.17 -2.54
C LYS A 171 5.29 -10.65 -2.52
N HIS A 172 4.65 -9.90 -1.63
CA HIS A 172 4.79 -8.44 -1.53
C HIS A 172 5.17 -7.95 -0.12
N GLY A 173 5.33 -8.84 0.86
CA GLY A 173 5.84 -8.57 2.19
C GLY A 173 4.95 -7.68 3.08
N PHE A 174 3.80 -7.20 2.62
CA PHE A 174 2.97 -6.23 3.35
C PHE A 174 2.04 -6.85 4.42
N GLN A 175 1.97 -8.18 4.55
CA GLN A 175 1.15 -8.82 5.58
C GLN A 175 1.89 -9.92 6.35
N LEU A 176 1.65 -9.98 7.65
CA LEU A 176 2.16 -11.03 8.52
C LEU A 176 1.06 -11.52 9.46
N THR A 177 0.86 -12.83 9.55
CA THR A 177 0.08 -13.43 10.64
C THR A 177 1.02 -14.22 11.53
N THR A 178 1.05 -13.94 12.82
CA THR A 178 1.97 -14.57 13.77
C THR A 178 1.41 -14.57 15.20
N PHE A 179 2.06 -15.29 16.12
CA PHE A 179 1.75 -15.23 17.54
C PHE A 179 2.49 -14.05 18.17
N PHE A 180 1.75 -13.17 18.86
CA PHE A 180 2.26 -11.91 19.38
C PHE A 180 1.51 -11.58 20.68
N VAL A 181 2.23 -11.30 21.76
CA VAL A 181 1.67 -10.92 23.08
C VAL A 181 0.48 -11.83 23.48
N GLY A 182 0.72 -13.14 23.53
CA GLY A 182 -0.26 -14.13 23.99
C GLY A 182 -1.39 -14.49 23.01
N SER A 183 -1.44 -13.90 21.81
CA SER A 183 -2.55 -14.12 20.86
C SER A 183 -2.12 -14.15 19.39
N ILE A 184 -2.95 -14.72 18.51
CA ILE A 184 -2.71 -14.71 17.06
C ILE A 184 -3.14 -13.36 16.48
N ASN A 185 -2.19 -12.68 15.86
CA ASN A 185 -2.31 -11.31 15.37
C ASN A 185 -1.95 -11.24 13.89
N ARG A 186 -2.66 -10.41 13.13
CA ARG A 186 -2.37 -10.12 11.71
C ARG A 186 -1.97 -8.66 11.55
N PHE A 187 -0.69 -8.44 11.28
CA PHE A 187 -0.12 -7.15 10.92
C PHE A 187 -0.29 -6.87 9.43
N THR A 188 -0.58 -5.62 9.08
CA THR A 188 -0.64 -5.12 7.70
C THR A 188 0.09 -3.80 7.62
N LEU A 189 1.17 -3.76 6.83
CA LEU A 189 1.93 -2.54 6.52
C LEU A 189 1.29 -1.86 5.29
N THR A 190 1.17 -0.54 5.28
CA THR A 190 0.65 0.22 4.12
C THR A 190 1.69 0.33 3.00
N TYR A 191 1.23 0.47 1.75
CA TYR A 191 2.11 0.51 0.56
C TYR A 191 3.08 1.72 0.51
N ASP A 192 2.80 2.78 1.26
CA ASP A 192 3.69 3.93 1.47
C ASP A 192 4.71 3.69 2.62
N ASN A 193 4.66 2.52 3.24
CA ASN A 193 5.37 2.10 4.45
C ASN A 193 5.10 2.97 5.70
N GLN A 194 4.08 3.83 5.72
CA GLN A 194 3.87 4.80 6.80
C GLN A 194 3.07 4.28 8.00
N TYR A 195 2.26 3.23 7.85
CA TYR A 195 1.40 2.70 8.92
C TYR A 195 1.45 1.18 9.00
N ILE A 196 1.43 0.64 10.22
CA ILE A 196 1.17 -0.77 10.50
C ILE A 196 -0.15 -0.87 11.26
N ALA A 197 -1.14 -1.57 10.72
CA ALA A 197 -2.33 -1.98 11.44
C ALA A 197 -2.13 -3.39 12.02
N ASN A 198 -2.42 -3.59 13.30
CA ASN A 198 -2.51 -4.91 13.93
C ASN A 198 -3.97 -5.30 14.14
N ALA A 199 -4.40 -6.43 13.56
CA ALA A 199 -5.69 -7.05 13.82
C ALA A 199 -5.53 -8.28 14.72
N ASN A 200 -6.02 -8.21 15.96
CA ASN A 200 -6.05 -9.36 16.85
C ASN A 200 -7.18 -10.31 16.41
N LEU A 201 -6.84 -11.52 15.98
CA LEU A 201 -7.79 -12.44 15.35
C LEU A 201 -8.70 -13.18 16.35
N GLN A 202 -8.37 -13.11 17.64
CA GLN A 202 -9.11 -13.79 18.72
C GLN A 202 -9.95 -12.79 19.55
N ALA A 203 -9.47 -11.55 19.69
CA ALA A 203 -10.17 -10.48 20.39
C ALA A 203 -10.06 -9.17 19.58
N PRO A 204 -10.93 -8.93 18.56
CA PRO A 204 -10.79 -7.80 17.64
C PRO A 204 -10.75 -6.41 18.28
N ARG A 205 -11.30 -6.24 19.49
CA ARG A 205 -11.19 -5.00 20.32
C ARG A 205 -9.78 -4.69 20.84
N CYS A 206 -8.87 -5.67 20.77
CA CYS A 206 -7.44 -5.53 21.09
C CYS A 206 -6.59 -5.36 19.81
N SER A 207 -7.21 -4.92 18.72
CA SER A 207 -6.55 -4.43 17.51
C SER A 207 -6.11 -2.98 17.71
N GLY A 208 -5.25 -2.48 16.82
CA GLY A 208 -4.87 -1.07 16.79
C GLY A 208 -3.94 -0.75 15.63
N MET A 209 -3.36 0.45 15.61
CA MET A 209 -2.40 0.83 14.56
C MET A 209 -1.23 1.66 15.09
N ALA A 210 -0.17 1.72 14.28
CA ALA A 210 1.02 2.51 14.57
C ALA A 210 1.45 3.27 13.31
N ARG A 211 1.81 4.54 13.47
CA ARG A 211 2.34 5.42 12.42
C ARG A 211 3.84 5.55 12.56
N ARG A 212 4.58 5.48 11.45
CA ARG A 212 6.03 5.71 11.40
C ARG A 212 6.40 7.10 11.94
N SER A 213 7.43 7.14 12.77
CA SER A 213 8.08 8.36 13.28
C SER A 213 9.21 8.86 12.37
#